data_AF-A0A4Y3M073-F1
#
_entry.id   AF-A0A4Y3M073-F1
#
_cell.length_a   1.000
_cell.length_b   1.000
_cell.length_c   1.000
_cell.angle_alpha   90.00
_cell.angle_beta   90.00
_cell.angle_gamma   90.00
#
_symmetry.space_group_name_H-M   'P 1'
#
loop_
_entity.id
_entity.type
_entity.pdbx_description
1 polymer ?
#
loop_
_entity_poly.entity_id
_entity_poly.type
_entity_poly.pdbx_seq_one_letter_code
_entity_poly.pdbx_strand_id
1 'polypeptide(L)'
;MLTSLSQAHNAYAVQSLQSRLQDVTDDVDDGIRSSASTSDSSSGTDFGSVLSQSIGSVIDGGHDAETKAAQGLTGGGDMTQIVTAVSNAQLALQTTTVIRDRMVQAYQDVMKMTI
;
A
#
# COMPACT_ATOMS: atom_id res chain seq x y z
N MET A 1 10.24 53.79 -6.97
CA MET A 1 11.20 53.26 -5.98
C MET A 1 10.53 52.62 -4.74
N LEU A 2 9.25 52.22 -4.76
CA LEU A 2 8.60 51.58 -3.60
C LEU A 2 7.96 50.19 -3.86
N THR A 3 8.10 49.63 -5.06
CA THR A 3 7.45 48.35 -5.43
C THR A 3 8.39 47.14 -5.32
N SER A 4 9.72 47.34 -5.29
CA SER A 4 10.69 46.23 -5.33
C SER A 4 10.93 45.54 -3.98
N LEU A 5 10.47 46.10 -2.85
CA LEU A 5 10.68 45.45 -1.55
C LEU A 5 9.71 44.29 -1.32
N SER A 6 8.48 44.36 -1.84
CA SER A 6 7.50 43.27 -1.71
C SER A 6 7.82 42.06 -2.60
N GLN A 7 8.48 42.29 -3.75
CA GLN A 7 8.85 41.22 -4.68
C GLN A 7 10.01 40.34 -4.18
N ALA A 8 10.84 40.85 -3.27
CA ALA A 8 11.96 40.09 -2.69
C ALA A 8 11.49 38.96 -1.76
N HIS A 9 10.34 39.13 -1.09
CA HIS A 9 9.86 38.13 -0.14
C HIS A 9 9.20 36.93 -0.84
N ASN A 10 8.50 37.16 -1.96
CA ASN A 10 7.74 36.10 -2.64
C ASN A 10 8.55 35.35 -3.70
N ALA A 11 9.60 35.97 -4.25
CA ALA A 11 10.48 35.32 -5.23
C ALA A 11 11.35 34.21 -4.60
N TYR A 12 11.66 34.31 -3.31
CA TYR A 12 12.50 33.33 -2.61
C TYR A 12 11.80 31.96 -2.42
N ALA A 13 10.48 31.97 -2.28
CA ALA A 13 9.67 30.76 -2.12
C ALA A 13 9.54 29.97 -3.44
N VAL A 14 9.45 30.66 -4.58
CA VAL A 14 9.28 30.02 -5.90
C VAL A 14 10.60 29.44 -6.40
N GLN A 15 11.72 30.13 -6.17
CA GLN A 15 13.04 29.69 -6.64
C GLN A 15 13.51 28.39 -5.97
N SER A 16 13.23 28.21 -4.68
CA SER A 16 13.60 27.01 -3.94
C SER A 16 12.72 25.80 -4.25
N LEU A 17 11.48 26.03 -4.69
CA LEU A 17 10.59 24.96 -5.15
C LEU A 17 10.99 24.45 -6.55
N GLN A 18 11.47 25.35 -7.41
CA GLN A 18 11.98 25.01 -8.74
C GLN A 18 13.17 24.03 -8.66
N SER A 19 14.09 24.25 -7.71
CA SER A 19 15.27 23.39 -7.53
C SER A 19 14.93 22.00 -6.99
N ARG A 20 13.85 21.85 -6.20
CA ARG A 20 13.43 20.57 -5.63
C ARG A 20 12.75 19.66 -6.66
N LEU A 21 12.18 20.21 -7.72
CA LEU A 21 11.57 19.43 -8.80
C LEU A 21 12.63 18.81 -9.74
N GLN A 22 13.78 19.46 -9.88
CA GLN A 22 14.90 18.96 -10.68
C GLN A 22 15.61 17.79 -9.97
N ASP A 23 15.87 17.94 -8.67
CA ASP A 23 16.52 16.93 -7.81
C ASP A 23 15.71 15.63 -7.68
N VAL A 24 14.38 15.76 -7.54
CA VAL A 24 13.46 14.60 -7.49
C VAL A 24 13.44 13.82 -8.81
N THR A 25 13.77 14.45 -9.95
CA THR A 25 13.76 13.76 -11.24
C THR A 25 15.06 12.98 -11.48
N ASP A 26 16.20 13.48 -11.01
CA ASP A 26 17.49 12.77 -11.07
C ASP A 26 17.53 11.55 -10.13
N ASP A 27 16.95 11.65 -8.92
CA ASP A 27 16.89 10.53 -7.95
C ASP A 27 16.01 9.36 -8.46
N VAL A 28 14.94 9.67 -9.18
CA VAL A 28 14.05 8.67 -9.80
C VAL A 28 14.75 7.96 -10.98
N ASP A 29 15.58 8.66 -11.74
CA ASP A 29 16.32 8.10 -12.89
C ASP A 29 17.51 7.23 -12.44
N ASP A 30 18.19 7.58 -11.33
CA ASP A 30 19.26 6.75 -10.75
C ASP A 30 18.71 5.50 -10.05
N GLY A 31 17.55 5.60 -9.39
CA GLY A 31 16.83 4.45 -8.82
C GLY A 31 16.38 3.42 -9.88
N ILE A 32 15.98 3.87 -11.07
CA ILE A 32 15.60 2.98 -12.18
C ILE A 32 16.84 2.35 -12.84
N ARG A 33 17.97 3.08 -12.96
CA ARG A 33 19.23 2.54 -13.50
C ARG A 33 19.93 1.55 -12.55
N SER A 34 19.85 1.79 -11.24
CA SER A 34 20.31 0.82 -10.23
C SER A 34 19.46 -0.46 -10.24
N SER A 35 18.16 -0.34 -10.55
CA SER A 35 17.26 -1.49 -10.71
C SER A 35 17.54 -2.28 -12.00
N ALA A 36 17.97 -1.60 -13.07
CA ALA A 36 18.30 -2.24 -14.35
C ALA A 36 19.70 -2.89 -14.41
N SER A 37 20.63 -2.51 -13.53
CA SER A 37 22.02 -3.02 -13.52
C SER A 37 22.24 -4.24 -12.60
N THR A 38 21.22 -4.70 -11.89
CA THR A 38 21.24 -5.98 -11.16
C THR A 38 20.44 -7.03 -11.93
N SER A 39 20.91 -7.32 -13.15
CA SER A 39 20.47 -8.48 -13.91
C SER A 39 21.53 -9.57 -13.83
N ASP A 40 21.70 -10.15 -12.64
CA ASP A 40 22.34 -11.45 -12.51
C ASP A 40 21.73 -12.22 -11.32
N SER A 41 21.22 -13.42 -11.60
CA SER A 41 20.65 -14.43 -10.70
C SER A 41 19.36 -14.10 -9.89
N SER A 42 18.22 -14.59 -10.41
CA SER A 42 17.14 -15.23 -9.62
C SER A 42 16.58 -14.55 -8.33
N SER A 43 16.51 -13.23 -8.23
CA SER A 43 15.89 -12.56 -7.06
C SER A 43 15.08 -11.32 -7.44
N GLY A 44 14.20 -11.45 -8.44
CA GLY A 44 13.07 -10.54 -8.57
C GLY A 44 12.11 -10.83 -7.43
N THR A 45 11.96 -9.89 -6.50
CA THR A 45 11.03 -9.87 -5.36
C THR A 45 10.13 -11.11 -5.30
N ASP A 46 10.57 -12.14 -4.58
CA ASP A 46 9.83 -13.39 -4.48
C ASP A 46 8.38 -13.07 -4.10
N PHE A 47 7.41 -13.50 -4.91
CA PHE A 47 5.99 -13.27 -4.64
C PHE A 47 5.61 -13.69 -3.21
N GLY A 48 6.26 -14.74 -2.69
CA GLY A 48 6.14 -15.16 -1.30
C GLY A 48 6.55 -14.09 -0.28
N SER A 49 7.60 -13.30 -0.55
CA SER A 49 8.02 -12.19 0.31
C SER A 49 6.98 -11.06 0.34
N VAL A 50 6.41 -10.71 -0.81
CA VAL A 50 5.34 -9.69 -0.92
C VAL A 50 4.07 -10.16 -0.22
N LEU A 51 3.70 -11.43 -0.41
CA LEU A 51 2.53 -12.02 0.20
C LEU A 51 2.70 -12.14 1.73
N SER A 52 3.88 -12.54 2.20
CA SER A 52 4.18 -12.64 3.62
C SER A 52 4.17 -11.27 4.30
N GLN A 53 4.70 -10.24 3.64
CA GLN A 53 4.64 -8.86 4.11
C GLN A 53 3.18 -8.35 4.18
N SER A 54 2.39 -8.65 3.15
CA SER A 54 0.97 -8.28 3.11
C SER A 54 0.15 -8.95 4.21
N ILE A 55 0.39 -10.24 4.46
CA ILE A 55 -0.25 -10.97 5.57
C ILE A 55 0.15 -10.37 6.92
N GLY A 56 1.43 -10.03 7.12
CA GLY A 56 1.90 -9.35 8.32
C GLY A 56 1.18 -8.02 8.56
N SER A 57 1.08 -7.19 7.53
CA SER A 57 0.34 -5.91 7.59
C SER A 57 -1.15 -6.07 7.87
N VAL A 58 -1.79 -7.14 7.39
CA VAL A 58 -3.20 -7.43 7.67
C VAL A 58 -3.41 -7.83 9.14
N ILE A 59 -2.50 -8.63 9.70
CA ILE A 59 -2.55 -9.04 11.12
C ILE A 59 -2.37 -7.81 12.03
N ASP A 60 -1.38 -6.98 11.74
CA ASP A 60 -1.10 -5.75 12.49
C ASP A 60 -2.29 -4.76 12.40
N GLY A 61 -2.84 -4.58 11.19
CA GLY A 61 -4.04 -3.77 10.98
C GLY A 61 -5.29 -4.33 11.67
N GLY A 62 -5.39 -5.65 11.82
CA GLY A 62 -6.46 -6.31 12.57
C GLY A 62 -6.42 -6.00 14.07
N HIS A 63 -5.24 -6.05 14.70
CA HIS A 63 -5.07 -5.68 16.10
C HIS A 63 -5.35 -4.18 16.36
N ASP A 64 -4.92 -3.30 15.45
CA ASP A 64 -5.22 -1.86 15.55
C ASP A 64 -6.73 -1.59 15.39
N ALA A 65 -7.38 -2.30 14.47
CA ALA A 65 -8.83 -2.22 14.28
C ALA A 65 -9.61 -2.76 15.48
N GLU A 66 -9.19 -3.86 16.10
CA GLU A 66 -9.79 -4.38 17.35
C GLU A 66 -9.65 -3.38 18.50
N THR A 67 -8.49 -2.75 18.62
CA THR A 67 -8.25 -1.73 19.67
C THR A 67 -9.16 -0.52 19.48
N LYS A 68 -9.30 -0.04 18.24
CA LYS A 68 -10.21 1.07 17.90
C LYS A 68 -11.68 0.68 18.02
N ALA A 69 -12.04 -0.55 17.64
CA ALA A 69 -13.39 -1.06 17.78
C ALA A 69 -13.77 -1.20 19.26
N ALA A 70 -12.88 -1.73 20.11
CA ALA A 70 -13.08 -1.79 21.56
C ALA A 70 -13.27 -0.40 22.17
N GLN A 71 -12.47 0.59 21.74
CA GLN A 71 -12.65 1.99 22.14
C GLN A 71 -14.00 2.57 21.68
N GLY A 72 -14.42 2.28 20.45
CA GLY A 72 -15.72 2.72 19.92
C GLY A 72 -16.93 2.06 20.60
N LEU A 73 -16.80 0.80 21.01
CA LEU A 73 -17.87 0.06 21.71
C LEU A 73 -18.07 0.54 23.16
N THR A 74 -17.05 1.10 23.80
CA THR A 74 -17.18 1.67 25.16
C THR A 74 -17.98 2.97 25.24
N GLY A 75 -18.52 3.50 24.12
CA GLY A 75 -19.11 4.84 24.10
C GLY A 75 -20.31 5.14 23.17
N GLY A 76 -20.95 4.15 22.52
CA GLY A 76 -22.25 4.35 21.84
C GLY A 76 -22.27 4.07 20.32
N GLY A 77 -22.35 2.80 19.92
CA GLY A 77 -22.38 2.41 18.51
C GLY A 77 -23.72 2.67 17.83
N ASP A 78 -23.73 3.62 16.88
CA ASP A 78 -24.82 3.87 15.93
C ASP A 78 -25.15 2.61 15.09
N MET A 79 -26.43 2.29 14.92
CA MET A 79 -26.91 1.16 14.09
C MET A 79 -26.31 1.15 12.67
N THR A 80 -25.98 2.32 12.14
CA THR A 80 -25.29 2.49 10.86
C THR A 80 -23.92 1.81 10.84
N GLN A 81 -23.14 1.89 11.92
CA GLN A 81 -21.83 1.24 12.00
C GLN A 81 -21.93 -0.27 12.03
N ILE A 82 -22.97 -0.82 12.67
CA ILE A 82 -23.23 -2.27 12.68
C ILE A 82 -23.51 -2.74 11.25
N VAL A 83 -24.33 -2.03 10.48
CA VAL A 83 -24.61 -2.37 9.08
C VAL A 83 -23.36 -2.22 8.21
N THR A 84 -22.55 -1.17 8.41
CA THR A 84 -21.27 -1.01 7.70
C THR A 84 -20.29 -2.14 8.02
N ALA A 85 -20.19 -2.55 9.29
CA ALA A 85 -19.35 -3.67 9.70
C ALA A 85 -19.81 -4.99 9.07
N VAL A 86 -21.12 -5.24 9.00
CA VAL A 86 -21.68 -6.43 8.34
C VAL A 86 -21.41 -6.42 6.83
N SER A 87 -21.57 -5.28 6.16
CA SER A 87 -21.25 -5.16 4.73
C SER A 87 -19.77 -5.42 4.44
N ASN A 88 -18.87 -4.89 5.28
CA ASN A 88 -17.44 -5.17 5.16
C ASN A 88 -17.10 -6.65 5.39
N ALA A 89 -17.75 -7.30 6.36
CA ALA A 89 -17.59 -8.73 6.60
C ALA A 89 -18.06 -9.59 5.41
N GLN A 90 -19.16 -9.20 4.74
CA GLN A 90 -19.64 -9.88 3.53
C GLN A 90 -18.63 -9.78 2.39
N LEU A 91 -18.04 -8.59 2.18
CA LEU A 91 -16.99 -8.39 1.18
C LEU A 91 -15.77 -9.27 1.46
N ALA A 92 -15.29 -9.29 2.71
CA ALA A 92 -14.16 -10.12 3.11
C ALA A 92 -14.42 -11.62 2.93
N LEU A 93 -15.64 -12.09 3.23
CA LEU A 93 -16.04 -13.49 3.02
C LEU A 93 -16.07 -13.86 1.54
N GLN A 94 -16.57 -12.95 0.68
CA GLN A 94 -16.62 -13.16 -0.76
C GLN A 94 -15.20 -13.28 -1.34
N THR A 95 -14.29 -12.39 -0.94
CA THR A 95 -12.88 -12.45 -1.34
C THR A 95 -12.20 -13.73 -0.85
N THR A 96 -12.46 -14.14 0.40
CA THR A 96 -11.90 -15.36 0.97
C THR A 96 -12.32 -16.61 0.18
N THR A 97 -13.58 -16.66 -0.27
CA THR A 97 -14.08 -17.79 -1.08
C THR A 97 -13.37 -17.84 -2.44
N VAL A 98 -13.17 -16.69 -3.09
CA VAL A 98 -12.42 -16.61 -4.35
C VAL A 98 -10.98 -17.12 -4.18
N ILE A 99 -10.31 -16.74 -3.09
CA ILE A 99 -8.96 -17.22 -2.77
C ILE A 99 -8.96 -18.73 -2.52
N ARG A 100 -9.94 -19.25 -1.78
CA ARG A 100 -10.09 -20.69 -1.50
C ARG A 100 -10.24 -21.49 -2.79
N ASP A 101 -11.07 -21.02 -3.72
CA ASP A 101 -11.28 -21.71 -5.00
C ASP A 101 -10.01 -21.66 -5.88
N ARG A 102 -9.25 -20.56 -5.84
CA ARG A 102 -7.99 -20.43 -6.59
C ARG A 102 -6.88 -21.33 -6.07
N MET A 103 -6.76 -21.49 -4.76
CA MET A 103 -5.85 -22.47 -4.16
C MET A 103 -6.19 -23.91 -4.57
N VAL A 104 -7.47 -24.26 -4.56
CA VAL A 104 -7.93 -25.60 -4.97
C VAL A 104 -7.63 -25.87 -6.44
N GLN A 105 -7.79 -24.87 -7.31
CA GLN A 105 -7.43 -24.99 -8.73
C GLN A 105 -5.92 -25.17 -8.92
N ALA A 106 -5.10 -24.36 -8.25
CA ALA A 106 -3.64 -24.46 -8.33
C ALA A 106 -3.13 -25.85 -7.88
N TYR A 107 -3.73 -26.41 -6.83
CA TYR A 107 -3.38 -27.76 -6.37
C TYR A 107 -3.74 -28.84 -7.40
N GLN A 108 -4.93 -28.75 -8.00
CA GLN A 108 -5.34 -29.68 -9.05
C GLN A 108 -4.47 -29.58 -10.31
N ASP A 109 -3.99 -28.38 -10.65
CA ASP A 109 -3.11 -28.16 -11.81
C ASP A 109 -1.72 -28.78 -11.58
N VAL A 110 -1.14 -28.59 -10.39
CA VAL A 110 0.13 -29.23 -9.98
C VAL A 110 0.03 -30.75 -10.01
N MET A 111 -1.08 -31.33 -9.53
CA MET A 111 -1.32 -32.78 -9.61
C MET A 111 -1.44 -33.27 -11.05
N LYS A 112 -2.05 -32.51 -11.96
CA LYS A 112 -2.18 -32.90 -13.38
C LYS A 112 -0.86 -32.83 -14.14
N MET A 113 0.11 -32.05 -13.66
CA MET A 113 1.45 -31.99 -14.22
C MET A 113 2.35 -33.13 -13.70
N THR A 114 2.00 -33.79 -12.60
CA THR A 114 2.74 -34.94 -12.06
C THR A 114 2.29 -36.23 -12.73
N ILE A 115 2.68 -36.42 -13.98
CA ILE A 115 2.94 -37.73 -14.63
C ILE A 115 4.11 -37.61 -15.58
#